data_AF-J9F3G0-F1
#
_entry.id   AF-J9F3G0-F1
#
_cell.length_a   1.000
_cell.length_b   1.000
_cell.length_c   1.000
_cell.angle_alpha   90.00
_cell.angle_beta   90.00
_cell.angle_gamma   90.00
#
_symmetry.space_group_name_H-M   'P 1'
#
loop_
_entity.id
_entity.type
_entity.pdbx_description
1 polymer ?
#
loop_
_entity_poly.entity_id
_entity_poly.type
_entity_poly.pdbx_seq_one_letter_code
_entity_poly.pdbx_strand_id
1 'polypeptide(L)'
;MIIPLMKADLWTETERMSDLQQWRTLCARYTVALAYMKDSNARITVFAPINDVFTYNPDIRALSQKEVLSHIVDTQIYELGENQKWDKQTLIRSTVSSGYMYITQFVNNPGNY
;
A
#
# COMPACT_ATOMS: atom_id res chain seq x y z
N MET A 1 3.73 -22.07 27.86
CA MET A 1 4.00 -20.66 27.48
C MET A 1 3.56 -20.51 26.05
N ILE A 2 2.40 -19.89 25.81
CA ILE A 2 1.90 -19.64 24.46
C ILE A 2 2.61 -18.37 24.01
N ILE A 3 3.56 -18.49 23.08
CA ILE A 3 4.18 -17.32 22.46
C ILE A 3 3.07 -16.69 21.61
N PRO A 4 2.59 -15.47 21.91
CA PRO A 4 1.66 -14.82 21.01
C PRO A 4 2.40 -14.67 19.68
N LEU A 5 1.77 -15.10 18.59
CA LEU A 5 2.28 -14.86 17.25
C LEU A 5 2.36 -13.34 17.10
N MET A 6 3.54 -12.74 17.32
CA MET A 6 3.76 -11.32 17.08
C MET A 6 3.52 -11.11 15.59
N LYS A 7 2.35 -10.58 15.25
CA LYS A 7 2.02 -10.25 13.87
C LYS A 7 2.98 -9.12 13.50
N ALA A 8 3.93 -9.42 12.63
CA ALA A 8 4.89 -8.44 12.16
C ALA A 8 4.14 -7.25 11.56
N ASP A 9 4.55 -6.04 11.91
CA ASP A 9 4.01 -4.83 11.31
C ASP A 9 4.39 -4.73 9.83
N LEU A 10 3.65 -3.91 9.08
CA LEU A 10 3.89 -3.74 7.64
C LEU A 10 5.30 -3.24 7.37
N TRP A 11 5.86 -2.43 8.27
CA TRP A 11 7.23 -1.96 8.17
C TRP A 11 8.21 -3.14 8.15
N THR A 12 8.10 -4.09 9.07
CA THR A 12 8.95 -5.28 9.15
C THR A 12 8.76 -6.17 7.93
N GLU A 13 7.53 -6.33 7.43
CA GLU A 13 7.28 -7.13 6.22
C GLU A 13 7.87 -6.48 4.96
N THR A 14 7.78 -5.15 4.81
CA THR A 14 8.40 -4.46 3.66
C THR A 14 9.93 -4.58 3.64
N GLU A 15 10.58 -4.78 4.79
CA GLU A 15 12.03 -5.00 4.86
C GLU A 15 12.45 -6.33 4.24
N ARG A 16 11.59 -7.35 4.32
CA ARG A 16 11.83 -8.67 3.73
C ARG A 16 11.65 -8.69 2.21
N MET A 17 11.04 -7.64 1.64
CA MET A 17 10.72 -7.53 0.22
C MET A 17 11.72 -6.59 -0.47
N SER A 18 12.70 -7.14 -1.19
CA SER A 18 13.73 -6.36 -1.89
C SER A 18 13.15 -5.29 -2.83
N ASP A 19 12.00 -5.59 -3.43
CA ASP A 19 11.34 -4.74 -4.41
C ASP A 19 10.66 -3.51 -3.79
N LEU A 20 10.60 -3.41 -2.46
CA LEU A 20 9.97 -2.29 -1.75
C LEU A 20 10.99 -1.35 -1.07
N GLN A 21 12.29 -1.51 -1.31
CA GLN A 21 13.32 -0.68 -0.70
C GLN A 21 13.13 0.82 -0.97
N GLN A 22 12.76 1.18 -2.20
CA GLN A 22 12.52 2.59 -2.57
C GLN A 22 11.28 3.15 -1.87
N TRP A 23 10.19 2.36 -1.82
CA TRP A 23 8.98 2.72 -1.08
C TRP A 23 9.25 2.92 0.42
N ARG A 24 9.96 1.96 1.04
CA ARG A 24 10.38 2.04 2.44
C ARG A 24 11.18 3.32 2.70
N THR A 25 12.13 3.64 1.82
CA THR A 25 12.93 4.87 1.90
C THR A 25 12.04 6.11 1.85
N LEU A 26 11.03 6.14 0.98
CA LEU A 26 10.10 7.26 0.87
C LEU A 26 9.22 7.40 2.12
N CYS A 27 8.65 6.31 2.63
CA CYS A 27 7.87 6.30 3.88
C CYS A 27 8.69 6.75 5.10
N ALA A 28 9.96 6.36 5.18
CA ALA A 28 10.85 6.72 6.29
C ALA A 28 11.03 8.24 6.46
N ARG A 29 10.86 9.01 5.38
CA ARG A 29 11.04 10.48 5.40
C ARG A 29 9.96 11.21 6.18
N TYR A 30 8.78 10.60 6.32
CA TYR A 30 7.63 11.24 6.93
C TYR A 30 7.18 10.47 8.17
N THR A 31 7.28 11.11 9.33
CA THR A 31 6.96 10.50 10.63
C THR A 31 5.56 9.88 10.66
N VAL A 32 4.57 10.53 10.04
CA VAL A 32 3.18 10.04 10.00
C VAL A 32 3.05 8.78 9.14
N ALA A 33 3.67 8.74 7.96
CA ALA A 33 3.64 7.56 7.09
C ALA A 33 4.36 6.38 7.76
N LEU A 34 5.51 6.64 8.38
CA LEU A 34 6.25 5.64 9.14
C LEU A 34 5.44 5.08 10.33
N ALA A 35 4.70 5.93 11.04
CA ALA A 35 3.86 5.52 12.15
C ALA A 35 2.76 4.54 11.70
N TYR A 36 2.07 4.82 10.59
CA TYR A 36 1.09 3.90 10.01
C TYR A 36 1.69 2.54 9.64
N MET A 37 2.89 2.52 9.06
CA MET A 37 3.56 1.27 8.68
C MET A 37 4.01 0.44 9.88
N LYS A 38 4.34 1.08 11.01
CA LYS A 38 4.79 0.43 12.24
C LYS A 38 3.66 0.05 13.20
N ASP A 39 2.46 0.59 13.00
CA ASP A 39 1.32 0.26 13.85
C ASP A 39 0.74 -1.10 13.45
N SER A 40 1.09 -2.15 14.22
CA SER A 40 0.59 -3.51 14.02
C SER A 40 -0.92 -3.67 14.25
N ASN A 41 -1.57 -2.69 14.91
CA ASN A 41 -3.01 -2.70 15.17
C ASN A 41 -3.80 -1.94 14.09
N ALA A 42 -3.12 -1.19 13.22
CA ALA A 42 -3.76 -0.40 12.19
C ALA A 42 -4.41 -1.32 11.14
N ARG A 43 -5.72 -1.14 10.94
CA ARG A 43 -6.48 -1.86 9.91
C ARG A 43 -6.40 -1.13 8.57
N ILE A 44 -5.20 -1.12 8.00
CA ILE A 44 -4.91 -0.40 6.77
C ILE A 44 -4.61 -1.34 5.60
N THR A 45 -4.77 -0.82 4.39
CA THR A 45 -4.21 -1.41 3.16
C THR A 45 -3.23 -0.41 2.55
N VAL A 46 -2.09 -0.88 2.06
CA VAL A 46 -1.02 -0.03 1.50
C VAL A 46 -0.74 -0.43 0.06
N PHE A 47 -0.92 0.52 -0.86
CA PHE A 47 -0.58 0.35 -2.28
C PHE A 47 0.86 0.80 -2.52
N ALA A 48 1.81 -0.06 -2.15
CA ALA A 48 3.24 0.23 -2.21
C ALA A 48 3.80 0.09 -3.65
N PRO A 49 4.31 1.15 -4.27
CA PRO A 49 5.03 1.04 -5.55
C PRO A 49 6.30 0.22 -5.39
N ILE A 50 6.55 -0.68 -6.35
CA ILE A 50 7.79 -1.46 -6.44
C ILE A 50 8.93 -0.60 -6.99
N ASN A 51 10.18 -1.04 -6.78
CA ASN A 51 11.39 -0.34 -7.21
C ASN A 51 11.37 0.06 -8.70
N ASP A 52 10.82 -0.77 -9.59
CA ASP A 52 10.72 -0.49 -11.02
C ASP A 52 9.93 0.79 -11.32
N VAL A 53 8.88 1.06 -10.55
CA VAL A 53 8.07 2.28 -10.68
C VAL A 53 8.94 3.52 -10.44
N PHE A 54 9.87 3.47 -9.49
CA PHE A 54 10.82 4.56 -9.21
C PHE A 54 11.92 4.68 -10.26
N THR A 55 12.17 3.63 -11.04
CA THR A 55 13.12 3.65 -12.15
C THR A 55 12.51 4.33 -13.37
N TYR A 56 11.25 3.99 -13.70
CA TYR A 56 10.56 4.59 -14.85
C TYR A 56 10.01 5.99 -14.57
N ASN A 57 9.59 6.26 -13.33
CA ASN A 57 9.02 7.53 -12.90
C ASN A 57 9.80 8.09 -11.69
N PRO A 58 11.01 8.66 -11.91
CA PRO A 58 11.91 9.08 -10.83
C PRO A 58 11.31 10.18 -9.94
N ASP A 59 10.38 10.98 -10.45
CA ASP A 59 9.71 12.07 -9.71
C ASP A 59 8.90 11.56 -8.50
N ILE A 60 8.53 10.28 -8.49
CA ILE A 60 7.86 9.63 -7.34
C ILE A 60 8.77 9.64 -6.10
N ARG A 61 10.08 9.80 -6.26
CA ARG A 61 10.99 9.99 -5.11
C ARG A 61 10.79 11.33 -4.43
N ALA A 62 10.11 12.29 -5.04
CA ALA A 62 9.87 13.63 -4.51
C ALA A 62 8.44 13.83 -3.99
N LEU A 63 7.63 12.78 -3.87
CA LEU A 63 6.28 12.86 -3.32
C LEU A 63 6.27 13.51 -1.94
N SER A 64 5.36 14.45 -1.74
CA SER A 64 5.08 15.08 -0.45
C SER A 64 4.46 14.09 0.54
N GLN A 65 4.41 14.45 1.83
CA GLN A 65 3.76 13.63 2.85
C GLN A 65 2.31 13.29 2.47
N LYS A 66 1.55 14.26 1.94
CA LYS A 66 0.16 14.05 1.55
C LYS A 66 0.03 13.02 0.44
N GLU A 67 0.92 13.05 -0.55
CA GLU A 67 0.93 12.11 -1.65
C GLU A 67 1.35 10.71 -1.19
N VAL A 68 2.36 10.59 -0.33
CA VAL A 68 2.73 9.30 0.28
C VAL A 68 1.57 8.71 1.07
N LEU A 69 0.88 9.53 1.88
CA LEU A 69 -0.29 9.11 2.65
C LEU A 69 -1.48 8.73 1.75
N SER A 70 -1.52 9.18 0.50
CA SER A 70 -2.57 8.78 -0.45
C SER A 70 -2.48 7.31 -0.86
N HIS A 71 -1.33 6.64 -0.67
CA HIS A 71 -1.17 5.21 -0.90
C HIS A 71 -1.66 4.35 0.27
N ILE A 72 -2.03 4.97 1.39
CA ILE A 72 -2.48 4.29 2.60
C ILE A 72 -3.99 4.53 2.74
N VAL A 73 -4.75 3.44 2.86
CA VAL A 73 -6.19 3.50 3.13
C VAL A 73 -6.49 2.88 4.48
N ASP A 74 -7.38 3.49 5.26
CA ASP A 74 -7.81 3.08 6.61
C ASP A 74 -8.85 1.95 6.61
N THR A 75 -8.86 1.15 5.55
CA THR A 75 -9.73 -0.02 5.40
C THR A 75 -8.89 -1.22 4.98
N GLN A 76 -9.16 -2.38 5.58
CA GLN A 76 -8.62 -3.65 5.10
C GLN A 76 -9.48 -4.17 3.94
N ILE A 77 -8.85 -4.35 2.78
CA ILE A 77 -9.49 -4.84 1.56
C ILE A 77 -9.06 -6.29 1.39
N TYR A 78 -9.74 -7.21 2.07
CA TYR A 78 -9.38 -8.63 2.07
C TYR A 78 -9.67 -9.29 0.71
N GLU A 79 -10.63 -8.75 -0.04
CA GLU A 79 -11.05 -9.21 -1.35
C GLU A 79 -9.90 -9.21 -2.38
N LEU A 80 -8.92 -8.30 -2.22
CA LEU A 80 -7.71 -8.28 -3.05
C LEU A 80 -6.82 -9.50 -2.83
N GLY A 81 -6.75 -10.01 -1.60
CA GLY A 81 -5.97 -11.20 -1.26
C GLY A 81 -6.63 -12.49 -1.72
N GLU A 82 -7.94 -12.50 -1.90
CA GLU A 82 -8.73 -13.67 -2.33
C GLU A 82 -8.85 -13.80 -3.85
N ASN A 83 -8.14 -12.95 -4.61
CA ASN A 83 -8.30 -12.82 -6.06
C ASN A 83 -9.75 -12.55 -6.49
N GLN A 84 -10.57 -11.96 -5.60
CA GLN A 84 -11.93 -11.62 -5.93
C GLN A 84 -11.92 -10.46 -6.93
N LYS A 85 -12.48 -10.73 -8.10
CA LYS A 85 -12.59 -9.75 -9.18
C LYS A 85 -13.79 -8.86 -8.93
N TRP A 86 -13.58 -7.55 -8.96
CA TRP A 86 -14.68 -6.59 -8.95
C TRP A 86 -15.10 -6.27 -10.38
N ASP A 87 -16.40 -6.41 -10.67
CA ASP A 87 -16.96 -6.14 -12.00
C ASP A 87 -16.88 -4.66 -12.40
N LYS A 88 -16.65 -3.77 -11.42
CA LYS A 88 -16.64 -2.31 -11.59
C LYS A 88 -15.60 -1.65 -10.70
N GLN A 89 -15.27 -0.41 -11.04
CA GLN A 89 -14.43 0.47 -10.23
C GLN A 89 -15.03 0.63 -8.82
N THR A 90 -14.25 0.29 -7.80
CA THR A 90 -14.67 0.37 -6.40
C THR A 90 -14.13 1.65 -5.79
N LEU A 91 -15.02 2.40 -5.14
CA LEU A 91 -14.66 3.62 -4.43
C LEU A 91 -14.40 3.30 -2.95
N ILE A 92 -13.19 3.61 -2.49
CA ILE A 92 -12.80 3.44 -1.09
C ILE A 92 -12.51 4.81 -0.50
N ARG A 93 -13.15 5.09 0.62
CA ARG A 93 -12.88 6.31 1.39
C ARG A 93 -11.62 6.09 2.22
N SER A 94 -10.68 7.03 2.13
CA SER A 94 -9.50 7.06 3.01
C SER A 94 -9.57 8.29 3.90
N THR A 95 -9.64 8.11 5.22
CA THR A 95 -9.49 9.24 6.15
C THR A 95 -8.02 9.68 6.31
N VAL A 96 -7.07 8.83 5.92
CA VAL A 96 -5.62 9.10 5.99
C VAL A 96 -5.21 10.23 5.06
N SER A 97 -5.79 10.29 3.86
CA SER A 97 -5.55 11.36 2.88
C SER A 97 -6.72 12.35 2.78
N SER A 98 -7.75 12.19 3.63
CA SER A 98 -9.00 12.96 3.59
C SER A 98 -9.64 12.96 2.20
N GLY A 99 -9.74 11.79 1.57
CA GLY A 99 -10.15 11.66 0.18
C GLY A 99 -10.75 10.32 -0.18
N TYR A 100 -11.00 10.15 -1.47
CA TYR A 100 -11.49 8.92 -2.05
C TYR A 100 -10.43 8.33 -2.99
N MET A 101 -10.19 7.03 -2.87
CA MET A 101 -9.38 6.25 -3.79
C MET A 101 -10.29 5.38 -4.64
N TYR A 102 -10.13 5.46 -5.96
CA TYR A 102 -10.76 4.51 -6.85
C TYR A 102 -9.81 3.36 -7.14
N ILE A 103 -10.30 2.14 -6.99
CA ILE A 103 -9.56 0.93 -7.32
C ILE A 103 -10.26 0.25 -8.49
N THR A 104 -9.49 0.03 -9.56
CA THR A 104 -9.93 -0.74 -10.72
C THR A 104 -8.94 -1.89 -10.90
N GLN A 105 -9.44 -3.12 -10.95
CA GLN A 105 -8.64 -4.28 -11.31
C GLN A 105 -8.78 -4.51 -12.82
N PHE A 106 -7.66 -4.61 -13.52
CA PHE A 106 -7.64 -4.98 -14.94
C PHE A 106 -7.22 -6.43 -15.08
N VAL A 107 -7.91 -7.17 -15.95
CA VAL A 107 -7.46 -8.48 -16.40
C VAL A 107 -6.34 -8.26 -17.41
N ASN A 108 -5.16 -8.81 -17.17
CA ASN A 108 -4.13 -8.89 -18.21
C ASN A 108 -4.60 -9.90 -19.28
N ASN A 109 -4.69 -9.47 -20.54
CA ASN A 109 -5.34 -10.20 -21.65
C ASN A 109 -6.81 -10.61 -21.38
N PRO A 110 -7.77 -9.67 -21.39
CA PRO A 110 -9.18 -10.00 -21.22
C PRO A 110 -9.80 -10.80 -22.40
N GLY A 111 -9.02 -11.06 -23.46
CA GLY A 111 -9.43 -11.84 -24.63
C GLY A 111 -9.01 -11.22 -25.96
N ASN A 112 -7.70 -11.18 -26.25
CA ASN A 112 -7.24 -11.02 -27.63
C ASN A 112 -7.43 -12.36 -28.35
N TYR A 113 -8.56 -12.50 -29.06
CA TYR A 113 -8.75 -13.45 -30.16
C TYR A 113 -8.49 -12.74 -31.49
#